data_AF-A0A9E5Y812-F1
#
_entry.id   AF-A0A9E5Y812-F1
#
_cell.length_a   1.000
_cell.length_b   1.000
_cell.length_c   1.000
_cell.angle_alpha   90.00
_cell.angle_beta   90.00
_cell.angle_gamma   90.00
#
_symmetry.space_group_name_H-M   'P 1'
#
loop_
_entity.id
_entity.type
_entity.pdbx_description
1 polymer ?
#
loop_
_entity_poly.entity_id
_entity_poly.type
_entity_poly.pdbx_seq_one_letter_code
_entity_poly.pdbx_strand_id
1 'polypeptide(L)'
;MKIGDQNRGLQIEKYLNTQAVGEKQQNQQEINKSHQKSAVKTDTVEFSSQSKLLNKVTDTMKTQEPQRAEKLENIKERVQNGTYEVDAEKVANAMFKDLLKDLG
;
A
#
# COMPACT_ATOMS: atom_id res chain seq x y z
N MET A 1 -12.61 -19.27 25.80
CA MET A 1 -11.71 -19.70 24.72
C MET A 1 -11.43 -18.53 23.79
N LYS A 2 -10.27 -17.88 23.88
CA LYS A 2 -9.75 -16.90 22.89
C LYS A 2 -8.22 -16.93 22.90
N ILE A 3 -7.65 -18.01 22.38
CA ILE A 3 -6.20 -18.09 22.09
C ILE A 3 -6.11 -18.74 20.71
N GLY A 4 -6.21 -17.93 19.66
CA GLY A 4 -6.16 -18.40 18.27
C GLY A 4 -5.68 -17.33 17.29
N ASP A 5 -5.91 -16.05 17.57
CA ASP A 5 -5.66 -14.98 16.59
C ASP A 5 -4.24 -14.39 16.60
N GLN A 6 -3.50 -14.51 17.71
CA GLN A 6 -2.13 -13.97 17.80
C GLN A 6 -1.10 -14.76 16.99
N ASN A 7 -1.37 -16.02 16.67
CA ASN A 7 -0.45 -16.88 15.93
C ASN A 7 -0.52 -16.70 14.40
N ARG A 8 -1.53 -15.98 13.88
CA ARG A 8 -1.66 -15.74 12.43
C ARG A 8 -0.87 -14.52 11.95
N GLY A 9 -0.81 -13.44 12.75
CA GLY A 9 -0.01 -12.25 12.43
C GLY A 9 1.49 -12.53 12.31
N LEU A 10 2.02 -13.34 13.21
CA LEU A 10 3.44 -13.72 13.26
C LEU A 10 3.89 -14.54 12.03
N GLN A 11 2.97 -15.29 11.41
CA GLN A 11 3.28 -16.06 10.20
C GLN A 11 3.40 -15.15 8.98
N ILE A 12 2.53 -14.14 8.87
CA ILE A 12 2.53 -13.17 7.76
C ILE A 12 3.81 -12.32 7.81
N GLU A 13 4.23 -11.86 8.99
CA GLU A 13 5.48 -11.10 9.14
C GLU A 13 6.72 -11.87 8.67
N LYS A 14 6.80 -13.19 8.92
CA LYS A 14 7.93 -14.02 8.47
C LYS A 14 8.03 -14.12 6.95
N TYR A 15 6.90 -14.21 6.24
CA TYR A 15 6.92 -14.29 4.77
C TYR A 15 7.29 -12.95 4.11
N LEU A 16 6.89 -11.81 4.68
CA LEU A 16 7.30 -10.50 4.16
C LEU A 16 8.77 -10.15 4.45
N ASN A 17 9.32 -10.59 5.60
CA ASN A 17 10.71 -10.29 5.95
C ASN A 17 11.72 -11.10 5.11
N THR A 18 11.36 -12.32 4.69
CA THR A 18 12.28 -13.20 3.95
C THR A 18 12.52 -12.72 2.51
N GLN A 19 11.65 -11.87 1.94
CA GLN A 19 11.87 -11.25 0.62
C GLN A 19 12.71 -9.97 0.66
N ALA A 20 13.08 -9.47 1.85
CA ALA A 20 13.84 -8.23 2.02
C ALA A 20 15.27 -8.45 2.58
N VAL A 21 15.75 -9.71 2.64
CA VAL A 21 17.10 -10.02 3.14
C VAL A 21 18.11 -9.99 1.98
N GLY A 22 18.35 -8.78 1.50
CA GLY A 22 19.43 -8.46 0.59
C GLY A 22 19.68 -6.98 0.73
N GLU A 23 20.79 -6.61 1.38
CA GLU A 23 21.29 -5.25 1.53
C GLU A 23 20.76 -4.45 2.74
N LYS A 24 21.70 -3.86 3.48
CA LYS A 24 21.54 -2.89 4.60
C LYS A 24 21.55 -3.44 6.03
N GLN A 25 22.60 -4.18 6.37
CA GLN A 25 23.11 -4.24 7.74
C GLN A 25 24.48 -3.56 7.80
N GLN A 26 24.54 -2.26 8.14
CA GLN A 26 25.78 -1.71 8.72
C GLN A 26 25.68 -0.38 9.48
N ASN A 27 24.56 0.36 9.48
CA ASN A 27 24.58 1.75 9.97
C ASN A 27 23.75 2.10 11.21
N GLN A 28 23.50 1.14 12.12
CA GLN A 28 22.53 1.35 13.21
C GLN A 28 23.11 1.48 14.63
N GLN A 29 24.43 1.62 14.81
CA GLN A 29 25.02 1.65 16.16
C GLN A 29 25.37 3.05 16.73
N GLU A 30 25.26 4.16 15.99
CA GLU A 30 25.73 5.46 16.51
C GLU A 30 24.65 6.49 16.92
N ILE A 31 23.35 6.23 16.75
CA ILE A 31 22.30 7.26 16.94
C ILE A 31 21.61 7.20 18.32
N ASN A 32 22.15 6.45 19.30
CA ASN A 32 21.48 6.24 20.59
C ASN A 32 21.99 7.12 21.76
N LYS A 33 22.88 8.10 21.55
CA LYS A 33 23.48 8.89 22.65
C LYS A 33 23.13 10.37 22.74
N SER A 34 22.33 10.95 21.83
CA SER A 34 22.13 12.42 21.79
C SER A 34 20.71 12.95 22.03
N HIS A 35 19.70 12.11 22.27
CA HIS A 35 18.30 12.58 22.40
C HIS A 35 17.80 12.73 23.85
N GLN A 36 18.70 12.90 24.82
CA GLN A 36 18.36 13.40 26.16
C GLN A 36 18.59 14.91 26.23
N LYS A 37 17.68 15.72 25.64
CA LYS A 37 17.41 17.13 26.03
C LYS A 37 16.46 17.80 25.04
N SER A 38 15.16 17.67 25.28
CA SER A 38 14.12 18.70 25.12
C SER A 38 12.77 17.99 25.06
N ALA A 39 12.11 17.85 26.21
CA ALA A 39 10.73 17.40 26.27
C ALA A 39 9.81 18.53 25.77
N VAL A 40 9.79 18.73 24.46
CA VAL A 40 8.68 19.41 23.80
C VAL A 40 7.52 18.43 23.88
N LYS A 41 6.46 18.77 24.62
CA LYS A 41 5.20 18.01 24.58
C LYS A 41 4.56 18.23 23.22
N THR A 42 5.02 17.51 22.22
CA THR A 42 4.30 17.35 20.96
C THR A 42 3.15 16.39 21.22
N ASP A 43 1.94 16.82 20.85
CA ASP A 43 0.79 15.94 20.76
C ASP A 43 1.07 14.95 19.62
N THR A 44 1.40 13.70 19.97
CA THR A 44 1.77 12.67 19.00
C THR A 44 0.55 11.79 18.74
N VAL A 45 0.05 11.83 17.51
CA VAL A 45 -1.04 10.97 17.07
C VAL A 45 -0.44 9.66 16.53
N GLU A 46 -0.59 8.57 17.28
CA GLU A 46 -0.15 7.24 16.85
C GLU A 46 -1.26 6.50 16.10
N PHE A 47 -1.01 6.10 14.85
CA PHE A 47 -1.95 5.24 14.12
C PHE A 47 -2.04 3.85 14.74
N SER A 48 -3.24 3.27 14.72
CA SER A 48 -3.43 1.87 15.13
C SER A 48 -2.57 0.92 14.28
N SER A 49 -2.17 -0.22 14.86
CA SER A 49 -1.40 -1.25 14.13
C SER A 49 -2.12 -1.74 12.87
N GLN A 50 -3.45 -1.85 12.93
CA GLN A 50 -4.30 -2.19 11.79
C GLN A 50 -4.26 -1.10 10.71
N SER A 51 -4.37 0.18 11.08
CA SER A 51 -4.27 1.30 10.14
C SER A 51 -2.90 1.37 9.47
N LYS A 52 -1.82 1.12 10.21
CA LYS A 52 -0.45 1.07 9.65
C LYS A 52 -0.31 -0.07 8.62
N LEU A 53 -0.90 -1.24 8.90
CA LEU A 53 -0.89 -2.36 7.97
C LEU A 53 -1.70 -2.06 6.69
N LEU A 54 -2.90 -1.52 6.82
CA LEU A 54 -3.73 -1.13 5.67
C LEU A 54 -3.04 -0.10 4.79
N ASN A 55 -2.39 0.91 5.38
CA ASN A 55 -1.61 1.90 4.62
C ASN A 55 -0.48 1.22 3.82
N LYS A 56 0.29 0.33 4.45
CA LYS A 56 1.37 -0.40 3.76
C LYS A 56 0.82 -1.23 2.59
N VAL A 57 -0.33 -1.89 2.74
CA VAL A 57 -0.99 -2.61 1.65
C VAL A 57 -1.43 -1.65 0.54
N THR A 58 -2.05 -0.52 0.87
CA THR A 58 -2.42 0.49 -0.15
C THR A 58 -1.20 1.09 -0.86
N ASP A 59 -0.08 1.26 -0.16
CA ASP A 59 1.14 1.79 -0.74
C ASP A 59 1.75 0.79 -1.71
N THR A 60 1.78 -0.51 -1.36
CA THR A 60 2.21 -1.56 -2.31
C THR A 60 1.34 -1.58 -3.57
N MET A 61 0.02 -1.39 -3.46
CA MET A 61 -0.91 -1.31 -4.59
C MET A 61 -0.78 -0.01 -5.41
N LYS A 62 -0.28 1.07 -4.79
CA LYS A 62 0.00 2.35 -5.47
C LYS A 62 1.33 2.34 -6.22
N THR A 63 2.28 1.50 -5.83
CA THR A 63 3.52 1.29 -6.57
C THR A 63 3.15 0.90 -8.00
N GLN A 64 3.58 1.71 -8.96
CA GLN A 64 3.15 1.57 -10.35
C GLN A 64 3.64 0.23 -10.89
N GLU A 65 2.72 -0.74 -10.96
CA GLU A 65 2.92 -1.97 -11.72
C GLU A 65 3.38 -1.59 -13.14
N PRO A 66 4.55 -2.03 -13.63
CA PRO A 66 5.05 -1.68 -14.96
C PRO A 66 4.04 -2.03 -16.06
N GLN A 67 3.22 -3.07 -15.83
CA GLN A 67 2.12 -3.45 -16.70
C GLN A 67 1.04 -2.35 -16.87
N ARG A 68 0.92 -1.41 -15.91
CA ARG A 68 0.00 -0.28 -16.01
C ARG A 68 0.48 0.76 -17.00
N ALA A 69 1.79 1.04 -17.05
CA ALA A 69 2.34 2.01 -17.99
C ALA A 69 2.12 1.56 -19.44
N GLU A 70 2.43 0.30 -19.73
CA GLU A 70 2.19 -0.33 -21.03
C GLU A 70 0.70 -0.30 -21.43
N LYS A 71 -0.20 -0.64 -20.50
CA LYS A 71 -1.65 -0.56 -20.73
C LYS A 71 -2.10 0.86 -21.09
N LEU A 72 -1.56 1.88 -20.42
CA LEU A 72 -1.91 3.28 -20.68
C LEU A 72 -1.42 3.75 -22.05
N GLU A 73 -0.21 3.35 -22.44
CA GLU A 73 0.35 3.66 -23.76
C GLU A 73 -0.49 3.04 -24.88
N ASN A 74 -0.83 1.76 -24.77
CA ASN A 74 -1.70 1.09 -25.73
C ASN A 74 -3.09 1.75 -25.86
N ILE A 75 -3.72 2.12 -24.74
CA ILE A 75 -5.00 2.83 -24.77
C ILE A 75 -4.83 4.18 -25.46
N LYS A 76 -3.77 4.92 -25.17
CA LYS A 76 -3.49 6.23 -25.77
C LYS A 76 -3.35 6.14 -27.28
N GLU A 77 -2.59 5.18 -27.78
CA GLU A 77 -2.44 4.93 -29.22
C GLU A 77 -3.79 4.60 -29.88
N ARG A 78 -4.58 3.71 -29.28
CA ARG A 78 -5.90 3.35 -29.81
C ARG A 78 -6.87 4.53 -29.85
N VAL A 79 -6.82 5.40 -28.84
CA VAL A 79 -7.61 6.62 -28.81
C VAL A 79 -7.17 7.59 -29.91
N GLN A 80 -5.86 7.79 -30.09
CA GLN A 80 -5.31 8.66 -31.14
C GLN A 80 -5.66 8.17 -32.55
N ASN A 81 -5.61 6.85 -32.77
CA ASN A 81 -5.93 6.22 -34.04
C ASN A 81 -7.44 6.05 -34.28
N GLY A 82 -8.29 6.44 -33.32
CA GLY A 82 -9.74 6.30 -33.40
C GLY A 82 -10.25 4.86 -33.33
N THR A 83 -9.42 3.90 -32.91
CA THR A 83 -9.73 2.46 -32.80
C THR A 83 -10.04 2.03 -31.37
N TYR A 84 -10.19 2.99 -30.46
CA TYR A 84 -10.66 2.72 -29.12
C TYR A 84 -12.18 2.55 -29.11
N GLU A 85 -12.64 1.36 -28.76
CA GLU A 85 -14.06 1.03 -28.64
C GLU A 85 -14.48 1.14 -27.17
N VAL A 86 -15.53 1.93 -26.92
CA VAL A 86 -16.08 2.12 -25.58
C VAL A 86 -17.01 0.95 -25.25
N ASP A 87 -16.63 0.20 -24.21
CA ASP A 87 -17.44 -0.90 -23.68
C ASP A 87 -18.45 -0.36 -22.66
N ALA A 88 -19.71 -0.26 -23.07
CA ALA A 88 -20.79 0.28 -22.25
C ALA A 88 -21.03 -0.51 -20.95
N GLU A 89 -20.84 -1.83 -20.98
CA GLU A 89 -20.99 -2.68 -19.80
C GLU A 89 -19.89 -2.39 -18.77
N LYS A 90 -18.64 -2.23 -19.24
CA LYS A 90 -17.53 -1.82 -18.36
C LYS A 90 -17.76 -0.44 -17.74
N VAL A 91 -18.29 0.50 -18.51
CA VAL A 91 -18.61 1.85 -18.01
C VAL A 91 -19.69 1.78 -16.93
N ALA A 92 -20.79 1.08 -17.17
CA ALA A 92 -21.87 0.93 -16.18
C ALA A 92 -21.36 0.26 -14.90
N ASN A 93 -20.58 -0.82 -15.02
CA ASN A 93 -19.98 -1.51 -13.89
C ASN A 93 -19.04 -0.60 -13.07
N ALA A 94 -18.26 0.26 -13.74
CA ALA A 94 -17.39 1.21 -13.05
C ALA A 94 -18.20 2.25 -12.26
N MET A 95 -19.29 2.78 -12.85
CA MET A 95 -20.19 3.71 -12.17
C MET A 95 -20.82 3.10 -10.93
N PHE A 96 -21.33 1.86 -11.01
CA PHE A 96 -21.90 1.17 -9.85
C PHE A 96 -20.87 0.93 -8.75
N LYS A 97 -19.66 0.51 -9.11
CA LYS A 97 -18.57 0.30 -8.14
C LYS A 97 -18.20 1.58 -7.40
N ASP A 98 -18.17 2.70 -8.11
CA ASP A 98 -17.87 4.00 -7.51
C ASP A 98 -18.98 4.42 -6.53
N LEU A 99 -20.24 4.30 -6.96
CA LEU A 99 -21.40 4.58 -6.10
C LEU A 99 -21.42 3.70 -4.83
N LEU A 100 -21.08 2.42 -4.95
CA LEU A 100 -21.02 1.50 -3.81
C LEU A 100 -19.91 1.85 -2.82
N LYS A 101 -18.82 2.46 -3.28
CA LYS A 101 -17.71 2.87 -2.43
C LYS A 101 -18.09 4.05 -1.53
N ASP A 102 -18.97 4.93 -1.99
CA ASP A 102 -19.44 6.10 -1.23
C ASP A 102 -20.52 5.76 -0.20
N LEU A 103 -21.10 4.56 -0.27
CA LEU A 103 -22.17 4.09 0.63
C LEU A 103 -21.67 3.33 1.87
N GLY A 104 -20.35 3.18 2.06
CA GLY A 104 -19.72 2.51 3.20
C GLY A 104 -18.63 3.34 3.85
#